data_AF-A0ABD5VZH5-F1
#
_entry.id   AF-A0ABD5VZH5-F1
#
_cell.length_a   1.000
_cell.length_b   1.000
_cell.length_c   1.000
_cell.angle_alpha   90.00
_cell.angle_beta   90.00
_cell.angle_gamma   90.00
#
_symmetry.space_group_name_H-M   'P 1'
#
loop_
_entity.id
_entity.type
_entity.pdbx_description
1 polymer ?
#
loop_
_entity_poly.entity_id
_entity_poly.type
_entity_poly.pdbx_seq_one_letter_code
_entity_poly.pdbx_strand_id
1 'polypeptide(L)'
;MRLIFRAQRRNHTVLVAYHEASQLVVNTARRLGAEIVHPVRERPDSESLRRRLAAVARRKGFPAVVLHRRIDRRIDFERTESALAESQKFVIEAQVNGRGDGVGDEVLVAIPSYNEERTIASVVDEARAYADSVLVVDDGSTDRTAERAENAGAFVVEHENNRGYGAALKTVFREANQRNVDHVVVIDGDGQHDPADIPNLVSVQREQNAHVVIGSRFDDGAGCRMPLYRRTGLEIINRLTAMCLNLLDAEFDVRDTQSGFRVYDARAVETLADDDTISDGMSASLDILFHALRHGYSVTEVGTTIEYENGQTSTHNPLHHGYSLVRTILRTIEHERPITTLGVPGFLSTLVGFGFGYWTLTNYVHSGSFPVGIAVTAAIFLLPGFLACFTAIILHSLKTYFDVRPNAVHGAGRNY
;
A
#
# COMPACT_ATOMS: atom_id res chain seq x y z
N MET A 1 -20.92 -8.99 -17.62
CA MET A 1 -21.80 -9.96 -16.92
C MET A 1 -22.40 -9.39 -15.64
N ARG A 2 -21.59 -8.90 -14.68
CA ARG A 2 -22.06 -8.26 -13.43
C ARG A 2 -23.08 -7.12 -13.63
N LEU A 3 -22.93 -6.32 -14.70
CA LEU A 3 -23.88 -5.27 -15.07
C LEU A 3 -25.30 -5.81 -15.31
N ILE A 4 -25.45 -6.96 -15.97
CA ILE A 4 -26.75 -7.54 -16.33
C ILE A 4 -27.53 -7.91 -15.06
N PHE A 5 -26.88 -8.65 -14.16
CA PHE A 5 -27.47 -9.04 -12.88
C PHE A 5 -27.91 -7.84 -12.04
N ARG A 6 -27.12 -6.78 -12.06
CA ARG A 6 -27.39 -5.59 -11.25
C ARG A 6 -28.55 -4.76 -11.78
N ALA A 7 -28.61 -4.58 -13.10
CA ALA A 7 -29.75 -3.95 -13.75
C ALA A 7 -31.04 -4.73 -13.45
N GLN A 8 -31.00 -6.07 -13.52
CA GLN A 8 -32.13 -6.93 -13.16
C GLN A 8 -32.52 -6.82 -11.68
N ARG A 9 -31.56 -6.77 -10.74
CA ARG A 9 -31.85 -6.54 -9.31
C ARG A 9 -32.56 -5.21 -9.04
N ARG A 10 -32.38 -4.20 -9.91
CA ARG A 10 -33.11 -2.92 -9.86
C ARG A 10 -34.31 -2.88 -10.81
N ASN A 11 -34.84 -4.03 -11.22
CA ASN A 11 -36.01 -4.16 -12.11
C ASN A 11 -35.86 -3.54 -13.51
N HIS A 12 -34.63 -3.36 -13.99
CA HIS A 12 -34.39 -2.94 -15.38
C HIS A 12 -34.24 -4.14 -16.32
N THR A 13 -34.86 -4.04 -17.50
CA THR A 13 -34.63 -5.01 -18.59
C THR A 13 -33.38 -4.62 -19.38
N VAL A 14 -32.50 -5.59 -19.62
CA VAL A 14 -31.21 -5.34 -20.29
C VAL A 14 -31.30 -5.73 -21.76
N LEU A 15 -31.10 -4.75 -22.64
CA LEU A 15 -30.95 -4.94 -24.08
C LEU A 15 -29.47 -4.85 -24.46
N VAL A 16 -28.94 -5.86 -25.15
CA VAL A 16 -27.54 -5.88 -25.62
C VAL A 16 -27.52 -5.83 -27.14
N ALA A 17 -26.85 -4.82 -27.67
CA ALA A 17 -26.48 -4.73 -29.08
C ALA A 17 -24.96 -4.73 -29.21
N TYR A 18 -24.43 -5.33 -30.28
CA TYR A 18 -23.00 -5.54 -30.48
C TYR A 18 -22.59 -5.23 -31.93
N HIS A 19 -21.33 -4.83 -32.11
CA HIS A 19 -20.71 -4.65 -33.43
C HIS A 19 -20.06 -5.97 -33.89
N GLU A 20 -19.13 -6.49 -33.08
CA GLU A 20 -18.52 -7.80 -33.25
C GLU A 20 -18.51 -8.48 -31.87
N ALA A 21 -19.21 -9.60 -31.74
CA ALA A 21 -19.20 -10.40 -30.51
C ALA A 21 -19.09 -11.87 -30.87
N SER A 22 -18.26 -12.60 -30.13
CA SER A 22 -18.19 -14.04 -30.27
C SER A 22 -19.54 -14.68 -29.88
N GLN A 23 -19.88 -15.81 -30.50
CA GLN A 23 -21.12 -16.52 -30.20
C GLN A 23 -21.22 -16.89 -28.71
N LEU A 24 -20.06 -17.09 -28.05
CA LEU A 24 -19.96 -17.34 -26.61
C LEU A 24 -20.47 -16.16 -25.78
N VAL A 25 -20.10 -14.93 -26.13
CA VAL A 25 -20.53 -13.71 -25.42
C VAL A 25 -22.04 -13.52 -25.55
N VAL A 26 -22.56 -13.69 -26.77
CA VAL A 26 -24.01 -13.57 -27.06
C VAL A 26 -24.82 -14.62 -26.29
N ASN A 27 -24.37 -15.87 -26.29
CA ASN A 27 -25.03 -16.95 -25.56
C ASN A 27 -24.98 -16.75 -24.05
N THR A 28 -23.87 -16.24 -23.53
CA THR A 28 -23.75 -15.96 -22.10
C THR A 28 -24.64 -14.81 -21.67
N ALA A 29 -24.68 -13.71 -22.42
CA ALA A 29 -25.58 -12.59 -22.14
C ALA A 29 -27.06 -13.05 -22.12
N ARG A 30 -27.46 -13.92 -23.05
CA ARG A 30 -28.82 -14.50 -23.08
C ARG A 30 -29.11 -15.35 -21.85
N ARG A 31 -28.16 -16.18 -21.39
CA ARG A 31 -28.31 -16.98 -20.15
C ARG A 31 -28.46 -16.11 -18.90
N LEU A 32 -27.85 -14.93 -18.91
CA LEU A 32 -27.96 -13.94 -17.84
C LEU A 32 -29.26 -13.13 -17.91
N GLY A 33 -30.18 -13.45 -18.84
CA GLY A 33 -31.45 -12.75 -18.99
C GLY A 33 -31.35 -11.39 -19.68
N ALA A 34 -30.26 -11.12 -20.41
CA ALA A 34 -30.22 -10.00 -21.34
C ALA A 34 -30.81 -10.41 -22.69
N GLU A 35 -31.56 -9.51 -23.30
CA GLU A 35 -32.13 -9.71 -24.62
C GLU A 35 -31.21 -9.16 -25.70
N ILE A 36 -30.99 -9.96 -26.75
CA ILE A 36 -30.06 -9.65 -27.80
C ILE A 36 -30.77 -8.93 -28.94
N VAL A 37 -30.32 -7.72 -29.25
CA VAL A 37 -30.80 -6.93 -30.38
C VAL A 37 -29.79 -7.04 -31.52
N HIS A 38 -30.15 -7.83 -32.53
CA HIS A 38 -29.29 -8.04 -33.69
C HIS A 38 -29.21 -6.79 -34.58
N PRO A 39 -27.99 -6.42 -35.03
CA PRO A 39 -27.82 -5.31 -35.96
C PRO A 39 -28.40 -5.63 -37.34
N VAL A 40 -28.78 -4.58 -38.08
CA VAL A 40 -29.36 -4.70 -39.44
C VAL A 40 -28.27 -4.84 -40.51
N ARG A 41 -27.03 -4.43 -40.20
CA ARG A 41 -25.87 -4.47 -41.09
C ARG A 41 -24.75 -5.26 -40.42
N GLU A 42 -23.87 -5.87 -41.21
CA GLU A 42 -22.68 -6.61 -40.73
C GLU A 42 -21.70 -5.72 -39.96
N ARG A 43 -21.63 -4.42 -40.28
CA ARG A 43 -20.86 -3.40 -39.53
C ARG A 43 -21.74 -2.18 -39.22
N PRO A 44 -22.51 -2.22 -38.14
CA PRO A 44 -23.43 -1.14 -37.78
C PRO A 44 -22.67 0.01 -37.09
N ASP A 45 -22.91 1.25 -37.50
CA ASP A 45 -22.42 2.40 -36.73
C ASP A 45 -23.14 2.53 -35.37
N SER A 46 -22.54 3.27 -34.42
CA SER A 46 -23.09 3.44 -33.07
C SER A 46 -24.49 4.07 -33.08
N GLU A 47 -24.77 4.93 -34.05
CA GLU A 47 -26.05 5.65 -34.17
C GLU A 47 -27.18 4.74 -34.68
N SER A 48 -26.87 3.83 -35.61
CA SER A 48 -27.76 2.78 -36.10
C SER A 48 -28.10 1.79 -35.01
N LEU A 49 -27.13 1.37 -34.19
CA LEU A 49 -27.36 0.52 -33.01
C LEU A 49 -28.29 1.23 -32.01
N ARG A 50 -28.01 2.50 -31.72
CA ARG A 50 -28.84 3.34 -30.85
C ARG A 50 -30.29 3.43 -31.34
N ARG A 51 -30.51 3.74 -32.62
CA ARG A 51 -31.86 3.81 -33.22
C ARG A 51 -32.57 2.47 -33.13
N ARG A 52 -31.85 1.36 -33.35
CA ARG A 52 -32.42 0.02 -33.27
C ARG A 52 -32.83 -0.35 -31.85
N LEU A 53 -31.98 -0.09 -30.86
CA LEU A 53 -32.29 -0.27 -29.43
C LEU A 53 -33.53 0.53 -29.03
N ALA A 54 -33.57 1.80 -29.42
CA ALA A 54 -34.73 2.67 -29.15
C ALA A 54 -36.02 2.12 -29.80
N ALA A 55 -35.96 1.66 -31.06
CA ALA A 55 -37.12 1.11 -31.76
C ALA A 55 -37.62 -0.20 -31.13
N VAL A 56 -36.72 -1.09 -30.69
CA VAL A 56 -37.08 -2.32 -29.96
C VAL A 56 -37.74 -1.95 -28.64
N ALA A 57 -37.16 -1.02 -27.89
CA ALA A 57 -37.69 -0.62 -26.59
C ALA A 57 -39.09 0.01 -26.68
N ARG A 58 -39.33 0.88 -27.67
CA ARG A 58 -40.66 1.47 -27.91
C ARG A 58 -41.72 0.42 -28.19
N ARG A 59 -41.42 -0.56 -29.06
CA ARG A 59 -42.37 -1.63 -29.38
C ARG A 59 -42.74 -2.51 -28.18
N LYS A 60 -41.84 -2.61 -27.20
CA LYS A 60 -42.07 -3.34 -25.96
C LYS A 60 -42.75 -2.52 -24.87
N GLY A 61 -43.00 -1.24 -25.11
CA GLY A 61 -43.68 -0.36 -24.15
C GLY A 61 -42.80 0.11 -23.00
N PHE A 62 -41.46 0.09 -23.14
CA PHE A 62 -40.59 0.67 -22.12
C PHE A 62 -40.69 2.19 -22.10
N PRO A 63 -40.66 2.84 -20.91
CA PRO A 63 -40.81 4.28 -20.79
C PRO A 63 -39.59 5.06 -21.33
N ALA A 64 -38.40 4.47 -21.23
CA ALA A 64 -37.16 5.06 -21.70
C ALA A 64 -36.07 4.00 -21.94
N VAL A 65 -34.97 4.44 -22.57
CA VAL A 65 -33.76 3.65 -22.79
C VAL A 65 -32.56 4.38 -22.21
N VAL A 66 -31.83 3.71 -21.33
CA VAL A 66 -30.53 4.14 -20.82
C VAL A 66 -29.43 3.47 -21.65
N LEU A 67 -28.65 4.26 -22.37
CA LEU A 67 -27.53 3.79 -23.17
C LEU A 67 -26.25 3.80 -22.35
N HIS A 68 -25.70 2.61 -22.12
CA HIS A 68 -24.41 2.47 -21.45
C HIS A 68 -23.31 2.15 -22.46
N ARG A 69 -22.53 3.16 -22.83
CA ARG A 69 -21.45 3.02 -23.83
C ARG A 69 -20.11 2.63 -23.20
N ARG A 70 -19.87 3.03 -21.95
CA ARG A 70 -18.64 2.79 -21.20
C ARG A 70 -18.77 1.55 -20.31
N ILE A 71 -18.71 0.36 -20.90
CA ILE A 71 -18.89 -0.93 -20.19
C ILE A 71 -17.85 -1.21 -19.09
N ASP A 72 -16.76 -0.46 -19.09
CA ASP A 72 -15.71 -0.42 -18.07
C ASP A 72 -16.13 0.37 -16.81
N ARG A 73 -17.15 1.22 -16.91
CA ARG A 73 -17.60 2.08 -15.81
C ARG A 73 -18.93 1.63 -15.23
N ARG A 74 -19.13 1.88 -13.94
CA ARG A 74 -20.34 1.50 -13.21
C ARG A 74 -21.44 2.52 -13.46
N ILE A 75 -22.64 2.10 -13.88
CA ILE A 75 -23.81 3.00 -13.99
C ILE A 75 -24.17 3.54 -12.60
N ASP A 76 -24.29 4.86 -12.50
CA ASP A 76 -24.95 5.59 -11.43
C ASP A 76 -26.46 5.62 -11.76
N PHE A 77 -27.20 4.66 -11.22
CA PHE A 77 -28.61 4.49 -11.56
C PHE A 77 -29.45 5.65 -11.03
N GLU A 78 -29.16 6.17 -9.84
CA GLU A 78 -29.93 7.27 -9.24
C GLU A 78 -29.74 8.56 -10.05
N ARG A 79 -28.49 8.92 -10.35
CA ARG A 79 -28.20 10.09 -11.18
C ARG A 79 -28.74 9.95 -12.60
N THR A 80 -28.72 8.73 -13.15
CA THR A 80 -29.29 8.45 -14.47
C THR A 80 -30.81 8.60 -14.47
N GLU A 81 -31.50 8.12 -13.44
CA GLU A 81 -32.95 8.23 -13.29
C GLU A 81 -33.37 9.70 -13.10
N SER A 82 -32.65 10.48 -12.30
CA SER A 82 -32.87 11.92 -12.17
C SER A 82 -32.68 12.65 -13.50
N ALA A 83 -31.58 12.38 -14.22
CA ALA A 83 -31.32 13.00 -15.52
C ALA A 83 -32.36 12.59 -16.58
N LEU A 84 -32.90 11.36 -16.49
CA LEU A 84 -33.98 10.91 -17.35
C LEU A 84 -35.28 11.69 -17.06
N ALA A 85 -35.63 11.85 -15.79
CA ALA A 85 -36.81 12.60 -15.37
C ALA A 85 -36.74 14.08 -15.81
N GLU A 86 -35.56 14.69 -15.74
CA GLU A 86 -35.34 16.09 -16.14
C GLU A 86 -35.33 16.29 -17.66
N SER A 87 -34.68 15.38 -18.41
CA SER A 87 -34.48 15.58 -19.85
C SER A 87 -35.71 15.32 -20.71
N GLN A 88 -36.71 14.59 -20.20
CA GLN A 88 -37.89 14.10 -20.94
C GLN A 88 -37.55 13.37 -22.27
N LYS A 89 -36.31 12.92 -22.42
CA LYS A 89 -35.84 12.21 -23.63
C LYS A 89 -36.15 10.73 -23.49
N PHE A 90 -36.61 10.11 -24.58
CA PHE A 90 -36.80 8.66 -24.65
C PHE A 90 -35.48 7.88 -24.55
N VAL A 91 -34.37 8.47 -24.98
CA VAL A 91 -33.05 7.85 -24.97
C VAL A 91 -32.05 8.79 -24.30
N ILE A 92 -31.47 8.36 -23.19
CA ILE A 92 -30.44 9.09 -22.45
C ILE A 92 -29.17 8.24 -22.34
N GLU A 93 -28.00 8.87 -22.24
CA GLU A 93 -26.77 8.15 -21.89
C GLU A 93 -26.73 7.92 -20.37
N ALA A 94 -26.28 6.72 -19.98
CA ALA A 94 -26.10 6.34 -18.59
C ALA A 94 -25.10 7.28 -17.92
N GLN A 95 -25.51 7.89 -16.81
CA GLN A 95 -24.57 8.49 -15.89
C GLN A 95 -23.79 7.35 -15.25
N VAL A 96 -22.49 7.49 -15.15
CA VAL A 96 -21.61 6.47 -14.56
C VAL A 96 -20.89 7.08 -13.37
N ASN A 97 -20.58 6.28 -12.35
CA ASN A 97 -19.76 6.70 -11.22
C ASN A 97 -18.36 7.08 -11.76
N GLY A 98 -17.87 8.25 -11.33
CA GLY A 98 -16.68 8.93 -11.86
C GLY A 98 -17.05 10.24 -12.56
N ARG A 99 -16.28 11.31 -12.31
CA ARG A 99 -16.42 12.58 -13.05
C ARG A 99 -16.34 12.33 -14.57
N GLY A 100 -17.00 13.19 -15.34
CA GLY A 100 -16.95 13.16 -16.80
C GLY A 100 -15.52 13.23 -17.32
N ASP A 101 -15.33 12.72 -18.53
CA ASP A 101 -14.14 12.98 -19.35
C ASP A 101 -12.85 12.22 -18.98
N GLY A 102 -12.89 10.88 -18.90
CA GLY A 102 -11.67 10.07 -18.92
C GLY A 102 -10.71 10.24 -17.74
N VAL A 103 -11.05 11.05 -16.74
CA VAL A 103 -10.31 11.18 -15.49
C VAL A 103 -10.65 9.98 -14.62
N GLY A 104 -9.65 9.33 -14.02
CA GLY A 104 -9.89 8.31 -12.99
C GLY A 104 -10.46 8.93 -11.71
N ASP A 105 -10.51 8.15 -10.63
CA ASP A 105 -10.85 8.72 -9.33
C ASP A 105 -9.70 9.66 -8.91
N GLU A 106 -10.00 10.92 -8.56
CA GLU A 106 -8.96 11.89 -8.17
C GLU A 106 -8.39 11.46 -6.81
N VAL A 107 -9.25 11.06 -5.87
CA VAL A 107 -8.85 10.54 -4.56
C VAL A 107 -9.52 9.18 -4.31
N LEU A 108 -8.70 8.13 -4.19
CA LEU A 108 -9.10 6.80 -3.73
C LEU A 108 -8.63 6.61 -2.29
N VAL A 109 -9.56 6.32 -1.37
CA VAL A 109 -9.19 5.85 -0.03
C VAL A 109 -9.18 4.32 -0.03
N ALA A 110 -8.09 3.74 0.42
CA ALA A 110 -7.86 2.32 0.51
C ALA A 110 -7.66 1.89 1.97
N ILE A 111 -8.40 0.88 2.39
CA ILE A 111 -8.44 0.41 3.78
C ILE A 111 -8.08 -1.08 3.78
N PRO A 112 -6.82 -1.46 4.07
CA PRO A 112 -6.50 -2.85 4.37
C PRO A 112 -7.20 -3.25 5.68
N SER A 113 -7.85 -4.41 5.72
CA SER A 113 -8.68 -4.82 6.87
C SER A 113 -8.54 -6.31 7.16
N TYR A 114 -8.55 -6.65 8.45
CA TYR A 114 -8.60 -8.04 8.92
C TYR A 114 -9.31 -8.14 10.27
N ASN A 115 -10.50 -8.72 10.28
CA ASN A 115 -11.40 -8.83 11.44
C ASN A 115 -11.75 -7.48 12.10
N GLU A 116 -12.19 -6.52 11.28
CA GLU A 116 -12.57 -5.15 11.66
C GLU A 116 -14.11 -4.93 11.60
N GLU A 117 -14.94 -5.96 11.84
CA GLU A 117 -16.42 -5.88 11.69
C GLU A 117 -17.04 -4.69 12.47
N ARG A 118 -16.41 -4.27 13.58
CA ARG A 118 -16.95 -3.27 14.51
C ARG A 118 -16.76 -1.85 14.03
N THR A 119 -15.67 -1.57 13.32
CA THR A 119 -15.19 -0.22 13.00
C THR A 119 -15.32 0.09 11.51
N ILE A 120 -15.15 -0.91 10.64
CA ILE A 120 -15.00 -0.71 9.19
C ILE A 120 -16.14 0.09 8.55
N ALA A 121 -17.38 -0.11 9.01
CA ALA A 121 -18.53 0.61 8.45
C ALA A 121 -18.46 2.12 8.72
N SER A 122 -18.02 2.53 9.93
CA SER A 122 -17.87 3.95 10.29
C SER A 122 -16.72 4.57 9.50
N VAL A 123 -15.57 3.89 9.45
CA VAL A 123 -14.39 4.36 8.72
C VAL A 123 -14.71 4.56 7.23
N VAL A 124 -15.45 3.64 6.62
CA VAL A 124 -15.90 3.78 5.23
C VAL A 124 -16.86 4.97 5.06
N ASP A 125 -17.85 5.13 5.94
CA ASP A 125 -18.82 6.22 5.84
C ASP A 125 -18.14 7.59 5.97
N GLU A 126 -17.22 7.73 6.93
CA GLU A 126 -16.44 8.95 7.15
C GLU A 126 -15.47 9.23 5.99
N ALA A 127 -14.73 8.22 5.52
CA ALA A 127 -13.80 8.38 4.40
C ALA A 127 -14.48 8.80 3.10
N ARG A 128 -15.73 8.36 2.87
CA ARG A 128 -16.52 8.73 1.68
C ARG A 128 -16.85 10.23 1.63
N ALA A 129 -16.76 10.96 2.73
CA ALA A 129 -16.92 12.41 2.72
C ALA A 129 -15.74 13.13 2.03
N TYR A 130 -14.58 12.48 1.91
CA TYR A 130 -13.33 13.08 1.45
C TYR A 130 -12.71 12.38 0.23
N ALA A 131 -13.37 11.37 -0.32
CA ALA A 131 -12.87 10.55 -1.43
C ALA A 131 -13.91 10.33 -2.53
N ASP A 132 -13.47 10.18 -3.78
CA ASP A 132 -14.35 9.82 -4.90
C ASP A 132 -14.79 8.36 -4.80
N SER A 133 -13.90 7.51 -4.28
CA SER A 133 -14.19 6.11 -4.01
C SER A 133 -13.41 5.58 -2.82
N VAL A 134 -13.96 4.53 -2.21
CA VAL A 134 -13.35 3.79 -1.10
C VAL A 134 -13.17 2.34 -1.52
N LEU A 135 -11.96 1.81 -1.35
CA LEU A 135 -11.59 0.42 -1.55
C LEU A 135 -11.24 -0.19 -0.19
N VAL A 136 -11.90 -1.29 0.16
CA VAL A 136 -11.52 -2.12 1.29
C VAL A 136 -10.89 -3.39 0.74
N VAL A 137 -9.69 -3.71 1.21
CA VAL A 137 -9.04 -5.00 0.93
C VAL A 137 -9.15 -5.85 2.18
N ASP A 138 -10.08 -6.80 2.16
CA ASP A 138 -10.30 -7.76 3.24
C ASP A 138 -9.29 -8.90 3.13
N ASP A 139 -8.36 -8.97 4.07
CA ASP A 139 -7.28 -9.98 4.08
C ASP A 139 -7.76 -11.31 4.69
N GLY A 140 -8.86 -11.85 4.16
CA GLY A 140 -9.43 -13.13 4.56
C GLY A 140 -9.99 -13.13 5.98
N SER A 141 -10.84 -12.14 6.29
CA SER A 141 -11.49 -12.04 7.59
C SER A 141 -12.43 -13.23 7.85
N THR A 142 -12.60 -13.54 9.14
CA THR A 142 -13.52 -14.61 9.60
C THR A 142 -14.84 -14.07 10.14
N ASP A 143 -14.97 -12.74 10.21
CA ASP A 143 -16.14 -12.01 10.67
C ASP A 143 -16.88 -11.35 9.50
N ARG A 144 -17.76 -10.36 9.78
CA ARG A 144 -18.53 -9.66 8.74
C ARG A 144 -17.86 -8.40 8.19
N THR A 145 -16.52 -8.28 8.27
CA THR A 145 -15.78 -7.09 7.78
C THR A 145 -16.15 -6.73 6.34
N ALA A 146 -16.02 -7.68 5.40
CA ALA A 146 -16.34 -7.47 3.99
C ALA A 146 -17.80 -7.05 3.77
N GLU A 147 -18.75 -7.76 4.37
CA GLU A 147 -20.19 -7.46 4.27
C GLU A 147 -20.51 -6.04 4.78
N ARG A 148 -19.92 -5.65 5.91
CA ARG A 148 -20.11 -4.32 6.52
C ARG A 148 -19.53 -3.21 5.63
N ALA A 149 -18.35 -3.42 5.08
CA ALA A 149 -17.71 -2.49 4.16
C ALA A 149 -18.54 -2.30 2.87
N GLU A 150 -19.03 -3.38 2.26
CA GLU A 150 -19.89 -3.30 1.06
C GLU A 150 -21.19 -2.54 1.36
N ASN A 151 -21.82 -2.82 2.49
CA ASN A 151 -23.05 -2.14 2.91
C ASN A 151 -22.84 -0.65 3.20
N ALA A 152 -21.66 -0.26 3.70
CA ALA A 152 -21.27 1.13 3.88
C ALA A 152 -20.91 1.84 2.54
N GLY A 153 -20.84 1.10 1.44
CA GLY A 153 -20.67 1.63 0.09
C GLY A 153 -19.25 1.56 -0.47
N ALA A 154 -18.34 0.82 0.17
CA ALA A 154 -17.01 0.57 -0.36
C ALA A 154 -17.02 -0.44 -1.52
N PHE A 155 -15.98 -0.40 -2.35
CA PHE A 155 -15.57 -1.53 -3.17
C PHE A 155 -14.78 -2.49 -2.31
N VAL A 156 -15.10 -3.78 -2.34
CA VAL A 156 -14.40 -4.78 -1.53
C VAL A 156 -13.65 -5.77 -2.42
N VAL A 157 -12.41 -6.04 -2.06
CA VAL A 157 -11.59 -7.12 -2.61
C VAL A 157 -11.21 -8.05 -1.47
N GLU A 158 -11.64 -9.31 -1.56
CA GLU A 158 -11.41 -10.32 -0.52
C GLU A 158 -10.26 -11.25 -0.92
N HIS A 159 -9.35 -11.49 0.01
CA HIS A 159 -8.39 -12.58 -0.09
C HIS A 159 -9.00 -13.89 0.45
N GLU A 160 -8.67 -15.02 -0.17
CA GLU A 160 -9.18 -16.33 0.27
C GLU A 160 -8.73 -16.71 1.69
N ASN A 161 -7.55 -16.24 2.10
CA ASN A 161 -6.96 -16.47 3.42
C ASN A 161 -6.16 -15.23 3.83
N ASN A 162 -5.89 -15.06 5.12
CA ASN A 162 -4.98 -14.02 5.61
C ASN A 162 -3.57 -14.20 5.06
N ARG A 163 -3.09 -13.19 4.34
CA ARG A 163 -1.76 -13.15 3.71
C ARG A 163 -0.84 -12.15 4.39
N GLY A 164 -1.38 -11.27 5.23
CA GLY A 164 -0.67 -10.23 5.96
C GLY A 164 -0.92 -8.83 5.40
N TYR A 165 -0.65 -7.83 6.24
CA TYR A 165 -0.86 -6.41 5.94
C TYR A 165 -0.19 -5.95 4.63
N GLY A 166 1.06 -6.38 4.39
CA GLY A 166 1.78 -6.06 3.16
C GLY A 166 1.16 -6.69 1.91
N ALA A 167 0.58 -7.88 2.02
CA ALA A 167 -0.15 -8.49 0.91
C ALA A 167 -1.43 -7.70 0.59
N ALA A 168 -2.14 -7.21 1.61
CA ALA A 168 -3.28 -6.33 1.43
C ALA A 168 -2.87 -5.01 0.74
N LEU A 169 -1.77 -4.38 1.16
CA LEU A 169 -1.21 -3.19 0.52
C LEU A 169 -0.84 -3.42 -0.95
N LYS A 170 -0.20 -4.55 -1.28
CA LYS A 170 0.09 -4.90 -2.69
C LYS A 170 -1.18 -5.01 -3.54
N THR A 171 -2.25 -5.56 -2.98
CA THR A 171 -3.56 -5.58 -3.64
C THR A 171 -4.13 -4.18 -3.80
N VAL A 172 -4.01 -3.32 -2.77
CA VAL A 172 -4.39 -1.89 -2.86
C VAL A 172 -3.69 -1.21 -4.04
N PHE A 173 -2.36 -1.28 -4.12
CA PHE A 173 -1.62 -0.60 -5.19
C PHE A 173 -1.97 -1.14 -6.57
N ARG A 174 -2.16 -2.46 -6.71
CA ARG A 174 -2.58 -3.07 -7.97
C ARG A 174 -3.98 -2.61 -8.41
N GLU A 175 -4.94 -2.59 -7.49
CA GLU A 175 -6.31 -2.14 -7.77
C GLU A 175 -6.36 -0.64 -8.06
N ALA A 176 -5.58 0.16 -7.35
CA ALA A 176 -5.47 1.59 -7.59
C ALA A 176 -4.86 1.90 -8.96
N ASN A 177 -3.77 1.22 -9.33
CA ASN A 177 -3.12 1.38 -10.64
C ASN A 177 -4.11 1.08 -11.78
N GLN A 178 -4.92 0.01 -11.65
CA GLN A 178 -5.96 -0.33 -12.64
C GLN A 178 -7.07 0.72 -12.78
N ARG A 179 -7.30 1.53 -11.74
CA ARG A 179 -8.34 2.57 -11.70
C ARG A 179 -7.84 3.93 -12.19
N ASN A 180 -6.54 4.07 -12.44
CA ASN A 180 -5.88 5.29 -12.91
C ASN A 180 -6.17 6.50 -12.01
N VAL A 181 -5.88 6.34 -10.72
CA VAL A 181 -6.18 7.33 -9.69
C VAL A 181 -5.02 8.29 -9.46
N ASP A 182 -5.31 9.56 -9.16
CA ASP A 182 -4.27 10.57 -8.97
C ASP A 182 -3.63 10.48 -7.56
N HIS A 183 -4.48 10.22 -6.55
CA HIS A 183 -4.09 10.09 -5.15
C HIS A 183 -4.66 8.82 -4.54
N VAL A 184 -3.79 7.99 -3.97
CA VAL A 184 -4.18 6.83 -3.14
C VAL A 184 -3.89 7.16 -1.70
N VAL A 185 -4.95 7.29 -0.91
CA VAL A 185 -4.88 7.45 0.53
C VAL A 185 -5.00 6.07 1.15
N VAL A 186 -4.04 5.63 1.94
CA VAL A 186 -4.12 4.42 2.77
C VAL A 186 -4.41 4.85 4.20
N ILE A 187 -5.38 4.21 4.84
CA ILE A 187 -5.74 4.41 6.25
C ILE A 187 -6.12 3.07 6.88
N ASP A 188 -5.81 2.88 8.17
CA ASP A 188 -6.10 1.64 8.88
C ASP A 188 -7.61 1.50 9.19
N GLY A 189 -8.13 0.26 9.18
CA GLY A 189 -9.55 -0.04 9.42
C GLY A 189 -9.99 -0.01 10.88
N ASP A 190 -9.09 0.27 11.82
CA ASP A 190 -9.34 0.22 13.27
C ASP A 190 -10.01 1.50 13.83
N GLY A 191 -10.16 2.53 12.99
CA GLY A 191 -10.81 3.80 13.34
C GLY A 191 -9.97 4.72 14.23
N GLN A 192 -8.66 4.49 14.38
CA GLN A 192 -7.79 5.37 15.18
C GLN A 192 -7.43 6.67 14.47
N HIS A 193 -7.40 6.65 13.14
CA HIS A 193 -7.09 7.80 12.30
C HIS A 193 -8.37 8.56 11.94
N ASP A 194 -8.35 9.90 12.03
CA ASP A 194 -9.46 10.75 11.63
C ASP A 194 -9.44 10.96 10.09
N PRO A 195 -10.44 10.48 9.33
CA PRO A 195 -10.52 10.71 7.90
C PRO A 195 -10.64 12.20 7.51
N ALA A 196 -10.98 13.10 8.44
CA ALA A 196 -11.00 14.54 8.20
C ALA A 196 -9.62 15.13 7.88
N ASP A 197 -8.53 14.42 8.19
CA ASP A 197 -7.17 14.83 7.81
C ASP A 197 -6.86 14.56 6.33
N ILE A 198 -7.64 13.73 5.62
CA ILE A 198 -7.40 13.35 4.22
C ILE A 198 -7.21 14.56 3.29
N PRO A 199 -8.08 15.59 3.30
CA PRO A 199 -7.93 16.75 2.42
C PRO A 199 -6.61 17.49 2.64
N ASN A 200 -6.13 17.56 3.89
CA ASN A 200 -4.87 18.23 4.22
C ASN A 200 -3.66 17.45 3.70
N LEU A 201 -3.64 16.12 3.86
CA LEU A 201 -2.54 15.31 3.33
C LEU A 201 -2.50 15.38 1.79
N VAL A 202 -3.66 15.32 1.13
CA VAL A 202 -3.75 15.43 -0.33
C VAL A 202 -3.36 16.83 -0.81
N SER A 203 -3.75 17.90 -0.12
CA SER A 203 -3.33 19.26 -0.49
C SER A 203 -1.81 19.44 -0.37
N VAL A 204 -1.21 18.97 0.72
CA VAL A 204 0.26 19.02 0.90
C VAL A 204 0.96 18.22 -0.20
N GLN A 205 0.43 17.05 -0.56
CA GLN A 205 0.99 16.25 -1.65
C GLN A 205 1.05 17.04 -2.96
N ARG A 206 -0.05 17.73 -3.30
CA ARG A 206 -0.14 18.55 -4.53
C ARG A 206 0.80 19.75 -4.49
N GLU A 207 0.79 20.48 -3.38
CA GLU A 207 1.58 21.70 -3.23
C GLU A 207 3.08 21.42 -3.30
N GLN A 208 3.52 20.32 -2.68
CA GLN A 208 4.93 19.95 -2.64
C GLN A 208 5.36 19.02 -3.77
N ASN A 209 4.42 18.57 -4.62
CA ASN A 209 4.66 17.50 -5.60
C ASN A 209 5.35 16.29 -4.94
N ALA A 210 4.85 15.92 -3.76
CA ALA A 210 5.36 14.79 -3.00
C ALA A 210 4.85 13.48 -3.60
N HIS A 211 5.72 12.49 -3.76
CA HIS A 211 5.29 11.18 -4.23
C HIS A 211 4.61 10.40 -3.10
N VAL A 212 5.10 10.57 -1.86
CA VAL A 212 4.52 9.98 -0.65
C VAL A 212 4.33 11.06 0.41
N VAL A 213 3.14 11.12 1.01
CA VAL A 213 2.88 11.94 2.20
C VAL A 213 2.50 11.02 3.35
N ILE A 214 3.07 11.26 4.54
CA ILE A 214 2.84 10.45 5.73
C ILE A 214 2.12 11.32 6.78
N GLY A 215 0.97 10.84 7.25
CA GLY A 215 0.30 11.40 8.42
C GLY A 215 1.11 11.04 9.67
N SER A 216 1.87 11.99 10.20
CA SER A 216 2.83 11.79 11.28
C SER A 216 2.21 12.05 12.66
N ARG A 217 2.44 11.13 13.60
CA ARG A 217 2.06 11.26 15.02
C ARG A 217 2.94 12.22 15.81
N PHE A 218 4.10 12.57 15.26
CA PHE A 218 5.18 13.25 15.96
C PHE A 218 5.48 14.64 15.40
N ASP A 219 4.71 15.09 14.42
CA ASP A 219 4.89 16.38 13.77
C ASP A 219 4.01 17.48 14.40
N ASP A 220 4.35 18.73 14.13
CA ASP A 220 3.68 19.89 14.71
C ASP A 220 2.19 19.92 14.33
N GLY A 221 1.31 20.05 15.33
CA GLY A 221 -0.15 19.99 15.16
C GLY A 221 -0.78 18.62 15.41
N ALA A 222 0.00 17.57 15.67
CA ALA A 222 -0.53 16.25 16.00
C ALA A 222 -1.28 16.21 17.34
N GLY A 223 -2.57 15.84 17.31
CA GLY A 223 -3.37 15.52 18.49
C GLY A 223 -3.25 14.05 18.87
N CYS A 224 -2.18 13.65 19.57
CA CYS A 224 -1.93 12.25 19.88
C CYS A 224 -1.96 11.95 21.38
N ARG A 225 -2.95 11.16 21.84
CA ARG A 225 -3.06 10.66 23.22
C ARG A 225 -2.64 9.19 23.31
N MET A 226 -1.33 8.94 23.28
CA MET A 226 -0.77 7.59 23.29
C MET A 226 -0.27 7.14 24.68
N PRO A 227 -0.40 5.86 25.06
CA PRO A 227 0.27 5.29 26.23
C PRO A 227 1.80 5.40 26.15
N LEU A 228 2.46 5.75 27.26
CA LEU A 228 3.90 6.01 27.34
C LEU A 228 4.78 4.85 26.82
N TYR A 229 4.43 3.59 27.16
CA TYR A 229 5.21 2.43 26.71
C TYR A 229 5.21 2.27 25.18
N ARG A 230 4.08 2.58 24.52
CA ARG A 230 3.94 2.51 23.07
C ARG A 230 4.68 3.66 22.40
N ARG A 231 4.63 4.86 23.00
CA ARG A 231 5.43 6.01 22.54
C ARG A 231 6.92 5.70 22.55
N THR A 232 7.45 5.16 23.64
CA THR A 232 8.87 4.80 23.72
C THR A 232 9.27 3.70 22.74
N GLY A 233 8.40 2.69 22.55
CA GLY A 233 8.65 1.63 21.56
C GLY A 233 8.71 2.16 20.12
N LEU A 234 7.74 3.00 19.74
CA LEU A 234 7.69 3.65 18.42
C LEU A 234 8.88 4.59 18.20
N GLU A 235 9.25 5.37 19.21
CA GLU A 235 10.42 6.27 19.14
C GLU A 235 11.71 5.48 18.86
N ILE A 236 11.91 4.34 19.52
CA ILE A 236 13.09 3.48 19.28
C ILE A 236 13.09 2.95 17.84
N ILE A 237 11.95 2.44 17.38
CA ILE A 237 11.80 1.91 16.02
C ILE A 237 12.04 3.01 15.00
N ASN A 238 11.40 4.16 15.14
CA ASN A 238 11.53 5.30 14.24
C ASN A 238 12.97 5.80 14.18
N ARG A 239 13.68 5.90 15.33
CA ARG A 239 15.10 6.27 15.33
C ARG A 239 16.00 5.26 14.62
N LEU A 240 15.76 3.97 14.80
CA LEU A 240 16.52 2.92 14.12
C LEU A 240 16.26 2.94 12.61
N THR A 241 15.01 3.12 12.21
CA THR A 241 14.61 3.24 10.80
C THR A 241 15.19 4.50 10.17
N ALA A 242 15.02 5.66 10.80
CA ALA A 242 15.58 6.93 10.33
C ALA A 242 17.11 6.86 10.23
N MET A 243 17.78 6.23 11.20
CA MET A 243 19.22 5.96 11.09
C MET A 243 19.52 5.10 9.85
N CYS A 244 18.78 4.02 9.60
CA CYS A 244 18.99 3.18 8.42
C CYS A 244 18.79 3.94 7.11
N LEU A 245 17.73 4.76 7.01
CA LEU A 245 17.41 5.53 5.82
C LEU A 245 18.44 6.65 5.61
N ASN A 246 18.80 7.40 6.66
CA ASN A 246 19.84 8.43 6.62
C ASN A 246 21.24 7.87 6.29
N LEU A 247 21.50 6.59 6.58
CA LEU A 247 22.72 5.92 6.13
C LEU A 247 22.73 5.64 4.62
N LEU A 248 21.58 5.60 3.97
CA LEU A 248 21.49 5.42 2.53
C LEU A 248 21.41 6.76 1.81
N ASP A 249 20.59 7.68 2.32
CA ASP A 249 20.49 9.06 1.85
C ASP A 249 20.22 9.98 3.03
N ALA A 250 21.15 10.91 3.27
CA ALA A 250 21.10 11.82 4.41
C ALA A 250 19.98 12.88 4.29
N GLU A 251 19.40 13.07 3.10
CA GLU A 251 18.29 14.00 2.87
C GLU A 251 16.92 13.34 3.10
N PHE A 252 16.87 12.01 3.28
CA PHE A 252 15.65 11.25 3.48
C PHE A 252 15.26 11.18 4.98
N ASP A 253 14.76 12.30 5.51
CA ASP A 253 14.30 12.38 6.91
C ASP A 253 12.80 12.03 7.03
N VAL A 254 12.50 10.95 7.75
CA VAL A 254 11.14 10.52 8.07
C VAL A 254 11.06 10.15 9.56
N ARG A 255 10.24 10.88 10.30
CA ARG A 255 10.06 10.74 11.75
C ARG A 255 9.07 9.65 12.13
N ASP A 256 8.00 9.46 11.36
CA ASP A 256 6.94 8.47 11.62
C ASP A 256 6.88 7.35 10.59
N THR A 257 7.91 6.51 10.60
CA THR A 257 8.08 5.42 9.62
C THR A 257 7.01 4.32 9.72
N GLN A 258 6.22 4.31 10.79
CA GLN A 258 5.23 3.27 11.10
C GLN A 258 3.79 3.79 11.07
N SER A 259 3.53 4.96 10.51
CA SER A 259 2.16 5.44 10.35
C SER A 259 1.46 4.66 9.22
N GLY A 260 0.24 4.20 9.49
CA GLY A 260 -0.66 3.57 8.52
C GLY A 260 -1.42 4.57 7.65
N PHE A 261 -1.39 5.86 8.02
CA PHE A 261 -2.03 6.92 7.26
C PHE A 261 -1.05 7.57 6.29
N ARG A 262 -1.20 7.25 4.99
CA ARG A 262 -0.28 7.70 3.94
C ARG A 262 -1.02 8.07 2.67
N VAL A 263 -0.45 8.96 1.87
CA VAL A 263 -0.94 9.29 0.53
C VAL A 263 0.16 9.01 -0.49
N TYR A 264 -0.20 8.40 -1.60
CA TYR A 264 0.69 8.04 -2.71
C TYR A 264 0.19 8.67 -4.00
N ASP A 265 1.09 9.20 -4.81
CA ASP A 265 0.75 9.72 -6.13
C ASP A 265 0.63 8.58 -7.15
N ALA A 266 0.08 8.87 -8.32
CA ALA A 266 -0.07 7.90 -9.39
C ALA A 266 1.25 7.18 -9.74
N ARG A 267 2.38 7.90 -9.71
CA ARG A 267 3.69 7.34 -10.06
C ARG A 267 4.22 6.37 -9.00
N ALA A 268 4.10 6.71 -7.72
CA ALA A 268 4.44 5.81 -6.63
C ALA A 268 3.55 4.56 -6.66
N VAL A 269 2.26 4.72 -6.93
CA VAL A 269 1.31 3.60 -7.04
C VAL A 269 1.69 2.66 -8.20
N GLU A 270 2.06 3.20 -9.36
CA GLU A 270 2.50 2.42 -10.52
C GLU A 270 3.72 1.56 -10.17
N THR A 271 4.76 2.15 -9.58
CA THR A 271 5.99 1.39 -9.26
C THR A 271 5.83 0.45 -8.07
N LEU A 272 4.99 0.80 -7.08
CA LEU A 272 4.68 -0.08 -5.95
C LEU A 272 3.81 -1.28 -6.37
N ALA A 273 2.93 -1.11 -7.37
CA ALA A 273 2.09 -2.20 -7.87
C ALA A 273 2.92 -3.33 -8.53
N ASP A 274 4.08 -2.99 -9.08
CA ASP A 274 5.00 -3.90 -9.77
C ASP A 274 6.18 -4.35 -8.88
N ASP A 275 6.25 -3.91 -7.61
CA ASP A 275 7.36 -4.25 -6.70
C ASP A 275 7.09 -5.53 -5.89
N ASP A 276 7.65 -6.63 -6.37
CA ASP A 276 7.61 -7.93 -5.67
C ASP A 276 8.54 -8.01 -4.44
N THR A 277 9.40 -7.01 -4.20
CA THR A 277 10.30 -6.98 -3.04
C THR A 277 9.60 -6.59 -1.74
N ILE A 278 8.40 -6.01 -1.82
CA ILE A 278 7.58 -5.65 -0.67
C ILE A 278 7.10 -6.93 0.03
N SER A 279 7.46 -7.06 1.30
CA SER A 279 7.08 -8.21 2.12
C SER A 279 5.57 -8.25 2.37
N ASP A 280 5.02 -9.46 2.53
CA ASP A 280 3.59 -9.65 2.81
C ASP A 280 3.19 -9.24 4.24
N GLY A 281 4.16 -9.09 5.15
CA GLY A 281 3.93 -8.81 6.57
C GLY A 281 4.00 -7.32 6.94
N MET A 282 4.16 -7.07 8.24
CA MET A 282 4.23 -5.71 8.81
C MET A 282 5.47 -4.90 8.38
N SER A 283 6.50 -5.54 7.81
CA SER A 283 7.66 -4.84 7.26
C SER A 283 7.35 -4.06 5.98
N ALA A 284 6.19 -4.27 5.36
CA ALA A 284 5.79 -3.57 4.14
C ALA A 284 5.88 -2.04 4.27
N SER A 285 5.50 -1.47 5.42
CA SER A 285 5.57 -0.03 5.65
C SER A 285 7.00 0.52 5.57
N LEU A 286 7.99 -0.30 5.92
CA LEU A 286 9.43 0.00 5.79
C LEU A 286 9.92 -0.27 4.36
N ASP A 287 9.50 -1.37 3.76
CA ASP A 287 9.87 -1.73 2.38
C ASP A 287 9.42 -0.63 1.39
N ILE A 288 8.25 -0.02 1.61
CA ILE A 288 7.74 1.12 0.83
C ILE A 288 8.67 2.35 0.96
N LEU A 289 9.24 2.61 2.14
CA LEU A 289 10.19 3.73 2.30
C LEU A 289 11.51 3.43 1.57
N PHE A 290 12.00 2.19 1.63
CA PHE A 290 13.16 1.79 0.82
C PHE A 290 12.86 1.84 -0.68
N HIS A 291 11.65 1.50 -1.10
CA HIS A 291 11.20 1.67 -2.48
C HIS A 291 11.25 3.15 -2.90
N ALA A 292 10.62 4.03 -2.10
CA ALA A 292 10.64 5.47 -2.36
C ALA A 292 12.07 6.00 -2.48
N LEU A 293 12.95 5.57 -1.57
CA LEU A 293 14.36 5.93 -1.59
C LEU A 293 15.08 5.47 -2.87
N ARG A 294 14.90 4.20 -3.28
CA ARG A 294 15.53 3.65 -4.49
C ARG A 294 15.09 4.35 -5.77
N HIS A 295 13.84 4.82 -5.80
CA HIS A 295 13.27 5.55 -6.93
C HIS A 295 13.51 7.08 -6.87
N GLY A 296 14.13 7.58 -5.80
CA GLY A 296 14.37 9.02 -5.61
C GLY A 296 13.07 9.82 -5.40
N TYR A 297 12.08 9.20 -4.77
CA TYR A 297 10.78 9.81 -4.50
C TYR A 297 10.84 10.73 -3.30
N SER A 298 10.18 11.89 -3.44
CA SER A 298 9.97 12.85 -2.36
C SER A 298 8.96 12.31 -1.35
N VAL A 299 9.35 12.33 -0.06
CA VAL A 299 8.52 11.94 1.07
C VAL A 299 8.35 13.14 2.01
N THR A 300 7.10 13.48 2.33
CA THR A 300 6.76 14.58 3.23
C THR A 300 5.95 14.07 4.42
N GLU A 301 6.12 14.67 5.59
CA GLU A 301 5.28 14.41 6.77
C GLU A 301 4.29 15.56 7.04
N VAL A 302 3.12 15.20 7.53
CA VAL A 302 2.07 16.14 7.95
C VAL A 302 1.49 15.65 9.28
N GLY A 303 1.40 16.53 10.29
CA GLY A 303 0.77 16.18 11.56
C GLY A 303 -0.67 15.70 11.39
N THR A 304 -1.01 14.55 11.99
CA THR A 304 -2.36 13.96 11.99
C THR A 304 -2.86 13.70 13.40
N THR A 305 -4.17 13.74 13.59
CA THR A 305 -4.83 13.42 14.86
C THR A 305 -5.06 11.91 14.95
N ILE A 306 -4.67 11.31 16.08
CA ILE A 306 -4.90 9.89 16.33
C ILE A 306 -5.53 9.72 17.71
N GLU A 307 -6.70 9.08 17.71
CA GLU A 307 -7.43 8.73 18.91
C GLU A 307 -7.26 7.24 19.24
N TYR A 308 -6.64 6.98 20.39
CA TYR A 308 -6.56 5.63 20.93
C TYR A 308 -7.71 5.43 21.93
N GLU A 309 -8.67 4.56 21.62
CA GLU A 309 -9.68 4.18 22.61
C GLU A 309 -9.03 3.48 23.81
N ASN A 310 -9.43 3.92 25.01
CA ASN A 310 -8.97 3.36 26.28
C ASN A 310 -9.52 1.93 26.45
N GLY A 311 -8.74 0.92 26.04
CA GLY A 311 -8.83 -0.42 26.61
C GLY A 311 -9.13 -1.59 25.67
N GLN A 312 -9.26 -1.40 24.36
CA GLN A 312 -9.33 -2.52 23.41
C GLN A 312 -8.18 -2.39 22.40
N THR A 313 -7.06 -3.04 22.72
CA THR A 313 -5.96 -3.19 21.76
C THR A 313 -6.08 -4.57 21.12
N SER A 314 -6.81 -4.62 20.01
CA SER A 314 -6.82 -5.77 19.12
C SER A 314 -5.65 -5.64 18.14
N THR A 315 -4.45 -5.97 18.60
CA THR A 315 -3.39 -6.40 17.67
C THR A 315 -2.44 -7.31 18.42
N HIS A 316 -2.27 -8.53 17.89
CA HIS A 316 -1.41 -9.58 18.41
C HIS A 316 -0.03 -9.04 18.85
N ASN A 317 0.50 -9.57 19.96
CA ASN A 317 1.84 -9.37 20.53
C ASN A 317 2.70 -8.21 19.96
N PRO A 318 2.51 -6.96 20.44
CA PRO A 318 3.29 -5.79 20.05
C PRO A 318 4.82 -5.99 20.16
N LEU A 319 5.25 -6.82 21.12
CA LEU A 319 6.66 -7.13 21.35
C LEU A 319 7.27 -8.04 20.27
N HIS A 320 6.51 -9.03 19.78
CA HIS A 320 6.99 -9.93 18.74
C HIS A 320 7.13 -9.19 17.39
N HIS A 321 6.18 -8.30 17.09
CA HIS A 321 6.23 -7.45 15.90
C HIS A 321 7.35 -6.42 15.96
N GLY A 322 7.53 -5.75 17.11
CA GLY A 322 8.64 -4.84 17.32
C GLY A 322 10.00 -5.54 17.13
N TYR A 323 10.16 -6.75 17.68
CA TYR A 323 11.36 -7.54 17.48
C TYR A 323 11.60 -7.91 16.01
N SER A 324 10.56 -8.33 15.27
CA SER A 324 10.73 -8.68 13.86
C SER A 324 11.19 -7.50 13.02
N LEU A 325 10.63 -6.31 13.29
CA LEU A 325 10.97 -5.09 12.57
C LEU A 325 12.39 -4.61 12.90
N VAL A 326 12.74 -4.57 14.20
CA VAL A 326 14.10 -4.23 14.65
C VAL A 326 15.12 -5.19 14.04
N ARG A 327 14.84 -6.49 14.00
CA ARG A 327 15.72 -7.49 13.37
C ARG A 327 15.87 -7.24 11.86
N THR A 328 14.81 -6.86 11.16
CA THR A 328 14.87 -6.53 9.72
C THR A 328 15.69 -5.26 9.48
N ILE A 329 15.48 -4.21 10.28
CA ILE A 329 16.26 -2.97 10.21
C ILE A 329 17.74 -3.26 10.47
N LEU A 330 18.07 -3.98 11.55
CA LEU A 330 19.44 -4.33 11.90
C LEU A 330 20.13 -5.15 10.79
N ARG A 331 19.44 -6.14 10.21
CA ARG A 331 19.97 -6.91 9.08
C ARG A 331 20.19 -6.05 7.84
N THR A 332 19.32 -5.07 7.60
CA THR A 332 19.47 -4.15 6.46
C THR A 332 20.67 -3.24 6.68
N ILE A 333 20.81 -2.65 7.86
CA ILE A 333 21.97 -1.84 8.26
C ILE A 333 23.27 -2.65 8.14
N GLU A 334 23.28 -3.89 8.63
CA GLU A 334 24.41 -4.82 8.53
C GLU A 334 24.79 -5.10 7.07
N HIS A 335 23.80 -5.32 6.20
CA HIS A 335 24.03 -5.57 4.78
C HIS A 335 24.55 -4.33 4.04
N GLU A 336 23.99 -3.16 4.35
CA GLU A 336 24.26 -1.93 3.59
C GLU A 336 25.61 -1.31 3.93
N ARG A 337 25.98 -1.25 5.21
CA ARG A 337 27.26 -0.69 5.68
C ARG A 337 27.97 -1.60 6.70
N PRO A 338 28.39 -2.81 6.29
CA PRO A 338 29.00 -3.80 7.19
C PRO A 338 30.25 -3.27 7.92
N ILE A 339 31.05 -2.41 7.28
CA ILE A 339 32.26 -1.84 7.87
C ILE A 339 31.94 -0.95 9.07
N THR A 340 30.95 -0.05 8.97
CA THR A 340 30.63 0.87 10.07
C THR A 340 29.87 0.18 11.19
N THR A 341 29.14 -0.89 10.90
CA THR A 341 28.22 -1.55 11.84
C THR A 341 28.87 -2.68 12.62
N LEU A 342 29.69 -3.49 11.96
CA LEU A 342 30.45 -4.58 12.58
C LEU A 342 31.94 -4.26 12.70
N GLY A 343 32.51 -3.61 11.67
CA GLY A 343 33.95 -3.36 11.58
C GLY A 343 34.46 -2.36 12.62
N VAL A 344 33.86 -1.17 12.71
CA VAL A 344 34.28 -0.12 13.66
C VAL A 344 34.13 -0.57 15.12
N PRO A 345 32.97 -1.10 15.58
CA PRO A 345 32.84 -1.61 16.94
C PRO A 345 33.77 -2.81 17.20
N GLY A 346 33.92 -3.69 16.21
CA GLY A 346 34.86 -4.81 16.27
C GLY A 346 36.30 -4.34 16.48
N PHE A 347 36.72 -3.32 15.73
CA PHE A 347 38.06 -2.76 15.82
C PHE A 347 38.32 -2.10 17.17
N LEU A 348 37.36 -1.32 17.68
CA LEU A 348 37.43 -0.72 19.01
C LEU A 348 37.48 -1.80 20.10
N SER A 349 36.66 -2.84 20.00
CA SER A 349 36.68 -3.99 20.92
C SER A 349 38.03 -4.70 20.89
N THR A 350 38.60 -4.94 19.71
CA THR A 350 39.94 -5.53 19.57
C THR A 350 41.01 -4.66 20.19
N LEU A 351 40.92 -3.33 20.03
CA LEU A 351 41.87 -2.38 20.61
C LEU A 351 41.82 -2.39 22.15
N VAL A 352 40.61 -2.47 22.73
CA VAL A 352 40.41 -2.69 24.18
C VAL A 352 41.02 -4.03 24.62
N GLY A 353 40.80 -5.10 23.84
CA GLY A 353 41.38 -6.42 24.09
C GLY A 353 42.91 -6.40 24.10
N PHE A 354 43.55 -5.71 23.16
CA PHE A 354 45.00 -5.50 23.16
C PHE A 354 45.47 -4.71 24.39
N GLY A 355 44.70 -3.71 24.84
CA GLY A 355 44.99 -2.97 26.07
C GLY A 355 45.03 -3.89 27.31
N PHE A 356 44.02 -4.74 27.48
CA PHE A 356 44.00 -5.74 28.55
C PHE A 356 45.10 -6.81 28.39
N GLY A 357 45.44 -7.19 27.16
CA GLY A 357 46.53 -8.13 26.88
C GLY A 357 47.89 -7.54 27.27
N TYR A 358 48.14 -6.28 26.94
CA TYR A 358 49.33 -5.55 27.37
C TYR A 358 49.37 -5.41 28.90
N TRP A 359 48.24 -5.12 29.54
CA TRP A 359 48.15 -5.05 30.99
C TRP A 359 48.45 -6.41 31.66
N THR A 360 47.93 -7.50 31.08
CA THR A 360 48.24 -8.87 31.52
C THR A 360 49.75 -9.14 31.47
N LEU A 361 50.38 -8.80 30.34
CA LEU A 361 51.82 -9.04 30.13
C LEU A 361 52.69 -8.23 31.08
N THR A 362 52.38 -6.94 31.23
CA THR A 362 53.13 -6.06 32.15
C THR A 362 53.00 -6.54 33.60
N ASN A 363 51.81 -6.94 34.05
CA ASN A 363 51.61 -7.46 35.39
C ASN A 363 52.36 -8.78 35.62
N TYR A 364 52.36 -9.68 34.64
CA TYR A 364 53.15 -10.93 34.70
C TYR A 364 54.65 -10.66 34.86
N VAL A 365 55.20 -9.70 34.10
CA VAL A 365 56.63 -9.34 34.15
C VAL A 365 57.01 -8.75 35.51
N HIS A 366 56.14 -7.94 36.14
CA HIS A 366 56.44 -7.29 37.42
C HIS A 366 56.21 -8.21 38.63
N SER A 367 55.15 -9.01 38.60
CA SER A 367 54.72 -9.82 39.75
C SER A 367 55.18 -11.28 39.68
N GLY A 368 55.59 -11.78 38.51
CA GLY A 368 55.95 -13.18 38.27
C GLY A 368 54.75 -14.15 38.28
N SER A 369 53.56 -13.69 38.67
CA SER A 369 52.31 -14.42 38.68
C SER A 369 51.44 -14.03 37.48
N PHE A 370 50.79 -15.01 36.86
CA PHE A 370 49.97 -14.77 35.66
C PHE A 370 48.55 -14.34 36.06
N PRO A 371 48.10 -13.12 35.73
CA PRO A 371 46.79 -12.62 36.15
C PRO A 371 45.69 -13.15 35.22
N VAL A 372 45.20 -14.37 35.51
CA VAL A 372 44.22 -15.10 34.69
C VAL A 372 42.97 -14.25 34.39
N GLY A 373 42.45 -13.50 35.37
CA GLY A 373 41.25 -12.69 35.17
C GLY A 373 41.40 -11.64 34.05
N ILE A 374 42.51 -10.90 34.05
CA ILE A 374 42.79 -9.86 33.04
C ILE A 374 43.04 -10.52 31.68
N ALA A 375 43.72 -11.67 31.66
CA ALA A 375 43.97 -12.43 30.44
C ALA A 375 42.67 -12.91 29.78
N VAL A 376 41.72 -13.41 30.58
CA VAL A 376 40.40 -13.83 30.10
C VAL A 376 39.60 -12.64 29.58
N THR A 377 39.61 -11.50 30.28
CA THR A 377 38.99 -10.27 29.79
C THR A 377 39.59 -9.84 28.45
N ALA A 378 40.92 -9.88 28.31
CA ALA A 378 41.58 -9.59 27.04
C ALA A 378 41.04 -10.47 25.91
N ALA A 379 40.93 -11.78 26.14
CA ALA A 379 40.41 -12.74 25.15
C ALA A 379 38.94 -12.48 24.77
N ILE A 380 38.08 -12.13 25.73
CA ILE A 380 36.66 -11.80 25.51
C ILE A 380 36.49 -10.59 24.59
N PHE A 381 37.40 -9.61 24.63
CA PHE A 381 37.33 -8.45 23.75
C PHE A 381 38.06 -8.67 22.41
N LEU A 382 39.20 -9.39 22.43
CA LEU A 382 40.01 -9.66 21.24
C LEU A 382 39.32 -10.57 20.23
N LEU A 383 38.83 -11.74 20.68
CA LEU A 383 38.31 -12.77 19.78
C LEU A 383 37.03 -12.33 19.04
N PRO A 384 35.97 -11.86 19.73
CA PRO A 384 34.76 -11.38 19.05
C PRO A 384 35.02 -10.11 18.24
N GLY A 385 35.87 -9.20 18.73
CA GLY A 385 36.23 -7.98 18.00
C GLY A 385 36.90 -8.27 16.67
N PHE A 386 37.86 -9.21 16.67
CA PHE A 386 38.57 -9.62 15.46
C PHE A 386 37.62 -10.35 14.48
N LEU A 387 36.78 -11.25 14.98
CA LEU A 387 35.78 -11.95 14.18
C LEU A 387 34.79 -10.98 13.53
N ALA A 388 34.35 -9.95 14.27
CA ALA A 388 33.45 -8.91 13.76
C ALA A 388 34.13 -8.08 12.65
N CYS A 389 35.40 -7.70 12.81
CA CYS A 389 36.17 -7.01 11.76
C CYS A 389 36.26 -7.86 10.50
N PHE A 390 36.61 -9.14 10.64
CA PHE A 390 36.75 -10.05 9.52
C PHE A 390 35.42 -10.27 8.79
N THR A 391 34.34 -10.45 9.55
CA THR A 391 32.98 -10.57 9.03
C THR A 391 32.56 -9.32 8.26
N ALA A 392 32.85 -8.13 8.80
CA ALA A 392 32.56 -6.86 8.15
C ALA A 392 33.27 -6.72 6.79
N ILE A 393 34.54 -7.11 6.72
CA ILE A 393 35.33 -7.10 5.47
C ILE A 393 34.74 -8.08 4.46
N ILE A 394 34.39 -9.30 4.88
CA ILE A 394 33.79 -10.30 4.00
C ILE A 394 32.45 -9.80 3.45
N LEU A 395 31.55 -9.31 4.31
CA LEU A 395 30.25 -8.78 3.89
C LEU A 395 30.42 -7.61 2.92
N HIS A 396 31.35 -6.69 3.19
CA HIS A 396 31.64 -5.57 2.29
C HIS A 396 32.18 -6.04 0.94
N SER A 397 33.10 -7.01 0.95
CA SER A 397 33.67 -7.57 -0.28
C SER A 397 32.61 -8.31 -1.10
N LEU A 398 31.71 -9.06 -0.45
CA LEU A 398 30.62 -9.74 -1.13
C LEU A 398 29.65 -8.74 -1.76
N LYS A 399 29.23 -7.71 -1.00
CA LYS A 399 28.38 -6.64 -1.51
C LYS A 399 29.00 -5.99 -2.75
N THR A 400 30.25 -5.55 -2.64
CA THR A 400 30.98 -4.92 -3.76
C THR A 400 31.10 -5.86 -4.96
N TYR A 401 31.30 -7.15 -4.73
CA TYR A 401 31.40 -8.15 -5.81
C TYR A 401 30.07 -8.35 -6.55
N PHE A 402 28.94 -8.35 -5.83
CA PHE A 402 27.60 -8.50 -6.42
C PHE A 402 27.11 -7.21 -7.08
N ASP A 403 27.38 -6.05 -6.49
CA ASP A 403 26.99 -4.73 -7.03
C ASP A 403 27.70 -4.39 -8.36
N VAL A 404 28.86 -5.00 -8.63
CA VAL A 404 29.61 -4.82 -9.89
C VAL A 404 29.05 -5.70 -11.04
N ARG A 405 28.21 -6.71 -10.75
CA ARG A 405 27.69 -7.67 -11.74
C ARG A 405 26.23 -7.54 -12.23
N PRO A 406 25.41 -6.51 -11.95
CA PRO A 406 24.06 -6.44 -12.54
C PRO A 406 24.04 -6.18 -14.06
N ASN A 407 25.10 -5.63 -14.65
CA ASN A 407 25.08 -5.19 -16.05
C ASN A 407 25.65 -6.18 -17.08
N ALA A 408 26.13 -7.36 -16.67
CA ALA A 408 26.76 -8.31 -17.60
C ALA A 408 25.81 -9.33 -18.23
N VAL A 409 24.57 -9.47 -17.75
CA VAL A 409 23.67 -10.57 -18.16
C VAL A 409 22.54 -10.14 -19.11
N HIS A 410 22.27 -8.83 -19.29
CA HIS A 410 21.24 -8.34 -20.23
C HIS A 410 21.78 -7.88 -21.60
N GLY A 411 23.09 -8.01 -21.87
CA GLY A 411 23.74 -7.54 -23.10
C GLY A 411 23.99 -8.57 -24.20
N ALA A 412 23.74 -9.86 -23.97
CA ALA A 412 24.11 -10.93 -24.91
C ALA A 412 22.86 -11.72 -25.36
N GLY A 413 22.03 -11.11 -26.21
CA GLY A 413 20.81 -11.78 -26.68
C GLY A 413 20.05 -11.08 -27.80
N ARG A 414 20.69 -10.23 -28.61
CA ARG A 414 20.15 -9.79 -29.91
C ARG A 414 21.30 -9.62 -30.89
N ASN A 415 21.57 -10.68 -31.65
CA ASN A 415 22.08 -10.68 -33.02
C ASN A 415 22.25 -12.15 -33.40
N TYR A 416 21.25 -12.71 -34.07
CA TYR A 416 21.32 -13.47 -35.32
C TYR A 416 19.92 -13.96 -35.69
#